data_AF-A0A8T0B029-F1
#
_entry.id   AF-A0A8T0B029-F1
#
_cell.length_a   1.000
_cell.length_b   1.000
_cell.length_c   1.000
_cell.angle_alpha   90.00
_cell.angle_beta   90.00
_cell.angle_gamma   90.00
#
_symmetry.space_group_name_H-M   'P 1'
#
loop_
_entity.id
_entity.type
_entity.pdbx_description
1 polymer ?
#
loop_
_entity_poly.entity_id
_entity_poly.type
_entity_poly.pdbx_seq_one_letter_code
_entity_poly.pdbx_strand_id
1 'polypeptide(L)'
;MINANPASPPLSLLVLHGLLCQSYRVLSSVHTHSSISSVPPQLLTCLGPPHAESYSRQQFQLGFTLIWKDVPKVQMKYSTQSMCPIKGEANVARFLFRLLGTGIIELFLYSKLATCAFSQ
;
A
#
# COMPACT_ATOMS: atom_id res chain seq x y z
N MET A 1 2.54 3.98 0.68
CA MET A 1 1.43 4.68 -0.02
C MET A 1 1.14 3.96 -1.33
N ILE A 2 -0.13 3.75 -1.65
CA ILE A 2 -0.59 3.09 -2.88
C ILE A 2 -1.48 4.06 -3.64
N ASN A 3 -1.13 4.37 -4.88
CA ASN A 3 -1.96 5.15 -5.80
C ASN A 3 -2.71 4.20 -6.72
N ALA A 4 -4.03 4.37 -6.84
CA ALA A 4 -4.87 3.55 -7.70
C ALA A 4 -5.98 4.39 -8.36
N ASN A 5 -6.41 3.99 -9.55
CA ASN A 5 -7.49 4.66 -10.25
C ASN A 5 -8.85 4.12 -9.77
N PRO A 6 -9.79 4.98 -9.32
CA PRO A 6 -11.12 4.53 -8.88
C PRO A 6 -11.96 3.92 -10.00
N ALA A 7 -11.65 4.19 -11.28
CA ALA A 7 -12.30 3.53 -12.42
C ALA A 7 -11.93 2.04 -12.55
N SER A 8 -10.83 1.61 -11.94
CA SER A 8 -10.40 0.21 -11.87
C SER A 8 -9.86 -0.10 -10.47
N PRO A 9 -10.74 -0.26 -9.46
CA PRO A 9 -10.33 -0.49 -8.07
C PRO A 9 -9.50 -1.77 -7.92
N PRO A 10 -8.37 -1.73 -7.20
CA PRO A 10 -7.47 -2.88 -7.08
C PRO A 10 -7.97 -3.86 -6.01
N LEU A 11 -8.97 -4.68 -6.35
CA LEU A 11 -9.65 -5.59 -5.42
C LEU A 11 -8.68 -6.54 -4.70
N SER A 12 -7.62 -7.00 -5.38
CA SER A 12 -6.64 -7.89 -4.75
C SER A 12 -5.91 -7.22 -3.58
N LEU A 13 -5.68 -5.90 -3.66
CA LEU A 13 -5.01 -5.16 -2.60
C LEU A 13 -5.95 -4.87 -1.42
N LEU A 14 -7.26 -4.76 -1.66
CA LEU A 14 -8.25 -4.63 -0.59
C LEU A 14 -8.37 -5.92 0.22
N VAL A 15 -8.36 -7.09 -0.45
CA VAL A 15 -8.33 -8.40 0.23
C VAL A 15 -7.04 -8.55 1.04
N LEU A 16 -5.89 -8.21 0.46
CA LEU A 16 -4.60 -8.29 1.16
C LEU A 16 -4.51 -7.32 2.34
N HIS A 17 -5.14 -6.14 2.25
CA HIS A 17 -5.27 -5.24 3.39
C HIS A 17 -6.02 -5.90 4.55
N GLY A 18 -7.15 -6.55 4.29
CA GLY A 18 -7.88 -7.31 5.31
C GLY A 18 -7.03 -8.38 5.99
N LEU A 19 -6.22 -9.12 5.22
CA LEU A 19 -5.28 -10.10 5.77
C LEU A 19 -4.17 -9.44 6.61
N LEU A 20 -3.63 -8.30 6.15
CA LEU A 20 -2.63 -7.54 6.91
C LEU A 20 -3.19 -7.05 8.24
N CYS A 21 -4.45 -6.61 8.28
CA CYS A 21 -5.12 -6.22 9.52
C CYS A 21 -5.32 -7.38 10.50
N GLN A 22 -5.33 -8.63 10.05
CA GLN A 22 -5.38 -9.81 10.93
C GLN A 22 -4.02 -10.12 11.56
N SER A 23 -2.91 -9.80 10.87
CA SER A 23 -1.55 -10.10 11.33
C SER A 23 -0.83 -8.92 11.99
N TYR A 24 -1.27 -7.69 11.73
CA TYR A 24 -0.61 -6.45 12.14
C TYR A 24 -1.62 -5.41 12.64
N ARG A 25 -1.16 -4.54 13.54
CA ARG A 25 -1.85 -3.26 13.80
C ARG A 25 -1.59 -2.30 12.63
N VAL A 26 -2.56 -2.19 11.72
CA VAL A 26 -2.44 -1.39 10.49
C VAL A 26 -3.19 -0.05 10.61
N LEU A 27 -2.47 1.06 10.56
CA LEU A 27 -3.06 2.39 10.41
C LEU A 27 -3.49 2.58 8.95
N SER A 28 -4.80 2.60 8.72
CA SER A 28 -5.38 2.63 7.37
C SER A 28 -5.97 4.00 7.06
N SER A 29 -5.66 4.56 5.89
CA SER A 29 -6.20 5.83 5.43
C SER A 29 -6.52 5.82 3.94
N VAL A 30 -7.60 6.52 3.56
CA VAL A 30 -8.03 6.70 2.17
C VAL A 30 -8.06 8.19 1.87
N HIS A 31 -7.45 8.60 0.75
CA HIS A 31 -7.45 9.98 0.28
C HIS A 31 -7.82 10.05 -1.20
N THR A 32 -8.31 11.20 -1.63
CA THR A 32 -8.58 11.49 -3.04
C THR A 32 -7.57 12.54 -3.51
N HIS A 33 -6.87 12.25 -4.60
CA HIS A 33 -5.95 13.19 -5.25
C HIS A 33 -6.73 14.16 -6.13
N SER A 34 -6.24 15.40 -6.28
CA SER A 34 -6.88 16.46 -7.08
C SER A 34 -7.11 16.13 -8.56
N SER A 35 -6.46 15.09 -9.08
CA SER A 35 -6.68 14.63 -10.46
C SER A 35 -7.96 13.79 -10.63
N ILE A 36 -8.70 13.53 -9.54
CA ILE A 36 -9.98 12.83 -9.55
C ILE A 36 -11.05 13.81 -9.05
N SER A 37 -12.10 14.03 -9.84
CA SER A 37 -13.20 14.94 -9.50
C SER A 37 -14.19 14.33 -8.51
N SER A 38 -14.45 13.03 -8.61
CA SER A 38 -15.37 12.33 -7.72
C SER A 38 -14.97 10.86 -7.57
N VAL A 39 -15.17 10.34 -6.36
CA VAL A 39 -14.93 8.93 -6.00
C VAL A 39 -16.24 8.38 -5.43
N PRO A 40 -16.71 7.20 -5.91
CA PRO A 40 -17.88 6.54 -5.33
C PRO A 40 -17.78 6.39 -3.81
N PRO A 41 -18.86 6.63 -3.03
CA PRO A 41 -18.81 6.59 -1.56
C PRO A 41 -18.26 5.28 -0.99
N GLN A 42 -18.58 4.15 -1.62
CA GLN A 42 -18.10 2.82 -1.25
C GLN A 42 -16.56 2.71 -1.28
N LEU A 43 -15.91 3.43 -2.20
CA LEU A 43 -14.46 3.46 -2.34
C LEU A 43 -13.79 4.40 -1.33
N LEU A 44 -14.53 5.38 -0.78
CA LEU A 44 -14.01 6.25 0.30
C LEU A 44 -13.90 5.48 1.62
N THR A 45 -14.77 4.49 1.85
CA THR A 45 -14.80 3.66 3.06
C THR A 45 -14.26 2.24 2.86
N CYS A 46 -13.56 1.98 1.75
CA CYS A 46 -13.16 0.63 1.34
C CYS A 46 -12.17 -0.07 2.28
N LEU A 47 -11.48 0.67 3.15
CA LEU A 47 -10.56 0.13 4.15
C LEU A 47 -11.19 0.03 5.55
N GLY A 48 -12.51 0.21 5.65
CA GLY A 48 -13.23 0.29 6.92
C GLY A 48 -13.39 1.71 7.45
N PRO A 49 -13.96 1.87 8.65
CA PRO A 49 -14.15 3.18 9.26
C PRO A 49 -12.80 3.87 9.51
N PRO A 50 -12.71 5.20 9.34
CA PRO A 50 -11.50 5.94 9.65
C PRO A 50 -11.15 5.79 11.13
N HIS A 51 -9.85 5.70 11.40
CA HIS A 51 -9.35 5.72 12.77
C HIS A 51 -9.63 7.09 13.39
N ALA A 52 -10.01 7.12 14.67
CA ALA A 52 -10.19 8.38 15.39
C ALA A 52 -8.89 9.19 15.39
N GLU A 53 -8.98 10.51 15.30
CA GLU A 53 -7.80 11.40 15.23
C GLU A 53 -6.88 11.31 16.47
N SER A 54 -7.36 10.70 17.56
CA SER A 54 -6.63 10.55 18.82
C SER A 54 -5.59 9.42 18.84
N TYR A 55 -5.46 8.61 17.79
CA TYR A 55 -4.49 7.50 17.80
C TYR A 55 -3.07 7.97 17.47
N SER A 56 -2.10 7.63 18.34
CA SER A 56 -0.68 7.86 18.08
C SER A 56 -0.16 6.88 17.03
N ARG A 57 0.58 7.39 16.02
CA ARG A 57 1.24 6.57 15.00
C ARG A 57 2.10 5.44 15.58
N GLN A 58 2.68 5.65 16.76
CA GLN A 58 3.55 4.69 17.45
C GLN A 58 2.81 3.40 17.86
N GLN A 59 1.49 3.42 17.89
CA GLN A 59 0.66 2.26 18.25
C GLN A 59 0.47 1.26 17.10
N PHE A 60 0.86 1.63 15.88
CA PHE A 60 0.68 0.81 14.68
C PHE A 60 2.02 0.32 14.14
N GLN A 61 2.01 -0.90 13.62
CA GLN A 61 3.18 -1.54 13.01
C GLN A 61 3.32 -1.18 11.54
N LEU A 62 2.20 -0.98 10.85
CA LEU A 62 2.16 -0.69 9.42
C LEU A 62 1.26 0.51 9.14
N GLY A 63 1.65 1.32 8.16
CA GLY A 63 0.79 2.35 7.58
C GLY A 63 0.33 1.92 6.19
N PHE A 64 -0.97 1.85 5.99
CA PHE A 64 -1.60 1.53 4.70
C PHE A 64 -2.41 2.73 4.22
N THR A 65 -1.82 3.49 3.29
CA THR A 65 -2.47 4.69 2.72
C THR A 65 -2.82 4.42 1.27
N LEU A 66 -4.12 4.40 0.96
CA LEU A 66 -4.66 4.33 -0.39
C LEU A 66 -5.01 5.74 -0.88
N ILE A 67 -4.55 6.08 -2.08
CA ILE A 67 -4.83 7.36 -2.72
C ILE A 67 -5.53 7.09 -4.05
N TRP A 68 -6.80 7.49 -4.14
CA TRP A 68 -7.51 7.51 -5.41
C TRP A 68 -6.93 8.60 -6.29
N LYS A 69 -6.30 8.20 -7.39
CA LYS A 69 -5.55 9.08 -8.29
C LYS A 69 -5.70 8.60 -9.72
N ASP A 70 -5.79 9.53 -10.65
CA ASP A 70 -5.74 9.20 -12.06
C ASP A 70 -4.33 8.73 -12.44
N VAL A 71 -4.15 7.40 -12.45
CA VAL A 71 -2.92 6.71 -12.85
C VAL A 71 -3.26 5.55 -13.79
N PRO A 72 -2.44 5.28 -14.81
CA PRO A 72 -2.71 4.19 -15.77
C PRO A 72 -2.44 2.79 -15.17
N LYS A 73 -1.64 2.70 -14.11
CA LYS A 73 -1.35 1.47 -13.37
C LYS A 73 -1.23 1.79 -11.89
N VAL A 74 -1.59 0.85 -11.03
CA VAL A 74 -1.37 0.94 -9.59
C VAL A 74 0.11 1.21 -9.30
N GLN A 75 0.41 2.10 -8.35
CA GLN A 75 1.78 2.43 -7.96
C GLN A 75 1.91 2.44 -6.44
N MET A 76 2.84 1.64 -5.91
CA MET A 76 3.21 1.71 -4.50
C MET A 76 4.52 2.48 -4.34
N LYS A 77 4.51 3.46 -3.43
CA LYS A 77 5.67 4.22 -2.98
C LYS A 77 5.94 3.92 -1.51
N TYR A 78 7.19 3.62 -1.19
CA TYR A 78 7.66 3.53 0.20
C TYR A 78 8.16 4.90 0.67
N SER A 79 8.13 5.14 1.98
CA SER A 79 8.34 6.48 2.57
C SER A 79 9.79 6.99 2.54
N THR A 80 10.69 6.37 1.80
CA THR A 80 12.08 6.81 1.66
C THR A 80 12.30 7.43 0.29
N GLN A 81 13.04 8.55 0.26
CA GLN A 81 13.17 9.44 -0.90
C GLN A 81 13.89 8.81 -2.11
N SER A 82 14.42 7.59 -2.02
CA SER A 82 15.33 6.99 -3.00
C SER A 82 14.85 5.68 -3.66
N MET A 83 13.60 5.25 -3.48
CA MET A 83 13.13 3.97 -4.05
C MET A 83 12.31 4.15 -5.34
N CYS A 84 12.61 3.31 -6.34
CA CYS A 84 11.80 3.20 -7.56
C CYS A 84 10.38 2.72 -7.19
N PRO A 85 9.32 3.39 -7.67
CA PRO A 85 7.95 2.98 -7.36
C PRO A 85 7.64 1.59 -7.93
N ILE A 86 7.03 0.73 -7.12
CA ILE A 86 6.55 -0.58 -7.58
C ILE A 86 5.27 -0.35 -8.39
N LYS A 87 5.29 -0.72 -9.67
CA LYS A 87 4.16 -0.52 -10.60
C LYS A 87 3.43 -1.83 -10.89
N GLY A 88 2.11 -1.73 -11.04
CA GLY A 88 1.21 -2.84 -11.37
C GLY A 88 0.67 -3.54 -10.13
N GLU A 89 -0.63 -3.83 -10.14
CA GLU A 89 -1.35 -4.43 -9.01
C GLU A 89 -0.71 -5.74 -8.56
N ALA A 90 -0.41 -6.66 -9.48
CA ALA A 90 0.20 -7.95 -9.15
C ALA A 90 1.56 -7.82 -8.44
N ASN A 91 2.37 -6.81 -8.79
CA ASN A 91 3.67 -6.61 -8.14
C ASN A 91 3.51 -6.06 -6.72
N VAL A 92 2.55 -5.14 -6.54
CA VAL A 92 2.19 -4.64 -5.20
C VAL A 92 1.60 -5.75 -4.35
N ALA A 93 0.71 -6.58 -4.92
CA ALA A 93 0.11 -7.73 -4.25
C ALA A 93 1.16 -8.73 -3.76
N ARG A 94 2.13 -9.09 -4.62
CA ARG A 94 3.27 -9.94 -4.23
C ARG A 94 4.09 -9.33 -3.09
N PHE A 95 4.28 -8.02 -3.09
CA PHE A 95 4.99 -7.35 -2.00
C PHE A 95 4.22 -7.44 -0.68
N LEU A 96 2.93 -7.08 -0.69
CA LEU A 96 2.08 -7.12 0.51
C LEU A 96 1.93 -8.54 1.05
N PHE A 97 1.74 -9.52 0.16
CA PHE A 97 1.64 -10.93 0.56
C PHE A 97 2.92 -11.45 1.22
N ARG A 98 4.11 -11.01 0.76
CA ARG A 98 5.37 -11.36 1.44
C ARG A 98 5.44 -10.84 2.86
N LEU A 99 4.77 -9.73 3.19
CA LEU A 99 4.72 -9.24 4.58
C LEU A 99 3.97 -10.23 5.48
N LEU A 100 2.97 -10.97 4.98
CA LEU A 100 2.17 -11.92 5.77
C LEU A 100 2.93 -13.18 6.21
N GLY A 101 4.14 -13.42 5.70
CA GLY A 101 5.03 -14.46 6.21
C GLY A 101 4.87 -15.82 5.53
N THR A 102 5.90 -16.16 4.75
CA THR A 102 6.49 -17.51 4.72
C THR A 102 7.98 -17.29 4.91
N GLY A 103 8.65 -18.01 5.81
CA GLY A 103 10.01 -17.77 6.31
C GLY A 103 11.17 -17.84 5.30
N ILE A 104 11.14 -17.06 4.22
CA ILE A 104 12.23 -16.88 3.23
C ILE A 104 12.50 -15.37 3.03
N ILE A 105 12.47 -14.59 4.11
CA ILE A 105 12.49 -13.12 4.03
C ILE A 105 13.86 -12.52 4.36
N GLU A 106 14.76 -13.22 5.05
CA GLU A 106 16.12 -12.67 5.26
C GLU A 106 16.91 -12.55 3.95
N LEU A 107 16.73 -13.44 2.97
CA LEU A 107 17.57 -13.45 1.76
C LEU A 107 17.05 -12.58 0.59
N PHE A 108 15.74 -12.37 0.47
CA PHE A 108 15.18 -11.64 -0.69
C PHE A 108 15.00 -10.15 -0.49
N LEU A 109 14.77 -9.68 0.75
CA LEU A 109 14.75 -8.25 1.03
C LEU A 109 16.18 -7.68 1.04
N TYR A 110 17.16 -8.39 1.59
CA TYR A 110 18.57 -7.99 1.50
C TYR A 110 19.10 -8.00 0.07
N SER A 111 18.83 -9.05 -0.74
CA SER A 111 19.40 -9.12 -2.09
C SER A 111 18.85 -8.05 -3.05
N LYS A 112 17.54 -7.75 -3.01
CA LYS A 112 16.95 -6.70 -3.88
C LYS A 112 17.21 -5.27 -3.40
N LEU A 113 17.39 -5.04 -2.10
CA LEU A 113 17.87 -3.76 -1.60
C LEU A 113 19.34 -3.55 -1.97
N ALA A 114 20.17 -4.60 -1.98
CA ALA A 114 21.57 -4.53 -2.37
C ALA A 114 21.78 -4.32 -3.89
N THR A 115 20.92 -4.88 -4.76
CA THR A 115 21.10 -4.73 -6.22
C THR A 115 20.79 -3.32 -6.72
N CYS A 116 19.94 -2.56 -6.03
CA CYS A 116 19.72 -1.15 -6.37
C CYS A 116 20.84 -0.20 -5.88
N ALA A 117 21.74 -0.66 -5.01
CA ALA A 117 22.84 0.15 -4.47
C ALA A 117 24.17 0.02 -5.23
N PHE A 118 24.30 -0.94 -6.16
CA PHE A 118 25.58 -1.25 -6.84
C PHE A 118 25.55 -1.18 -8.37
N SER A 119 24.54 -0.53 -8.96
CA SER A 119 24.55 -0.19 -10.39
C SER A 119 24.66 1.33 -10.56
N GLN A 120 25.86 1.86 -10.28
CA GLN A 120 26.39 3.06 -10.93
C GLN A 120 27.58 2.63 -11.79
#